data_AF-A0AAV1LCF3-F1
#
_entry.id   AF-A0AAV1LCF3-F1
#
_cell.length_a   1.000
_cell.length_b   1.000
_cell.length_c   1.000
_cell.angle_alpha   90.00
_cell.angle_beta   90.00
_cell.angle_gamma   90.00
#
_symmetry.space_group_name_H-M   'P 1'
#
loop_
_entity.id
_entity.type
_entity.pdbx_description
1 polymer ?
#
loop_
_entity_poly.entity_id
_entity_poly.type
_entity_poly.pdbx_seq_one_letter_code
_entity_poly.pdbx_strand_id
1 'polypeptide(L)'
;MEQRTLSCSLEISGITSNIKANEVTITQEIAKKLDLYTGSIVCARRLPTRRENPGNIIVELRSKNARDQWIEAGKKAQLTLSVFGKNVPSEQAGIRIFIREALSPYMKTLYYNARNRLKTSHKYVWCKNGLIYCRKTDDSKVLIIRSNQDISKLLE
;
A
#
# COMPACT_ATOMS: atom_id res chain seq x y z
N MET A 1 13.02 -2.38 14.14
CA MET A 1 13.12 -0.90 14.16
C MET A 1 12.69 -0.28 12.84
N GLU A 2 13.12 -0.84 11.70
CA GLU A 2 12.78 -0.36 10.35
C GLU A 2 11.27 -0.11 10.10
N GLN A 3 10.36 -1.02 10.46
CA GLN A 3 8.93 -0.79 10.23
C GLN A 3 8.36 0.43 10.99
N ARG A 4 8.95 0.81 12.13
CA ARG A 4 8.46 1.95 12.93
C ARG A 4 8.72 3.28 12.24
N THR A 5 9.81 3.39 11.48
CA THR A 5 10.14 4.62 10.74
C THR A 5 9.16 4.88 9.60
N LEU A 6 8.47 3.85 9.12
CA LEU A 6 7.44 3.94 8.08
C LEU A 6 6.03 4.24 8.62
N SER A 7 5.89 4.58 9.91
CA SER A 7 4.57 4.74 10.55
C SER A 7 3.69 5.82 9.92
N CYS A 8 4.30 6.88 9.37
CA CYS A 8 3.65 7.96 8.63
C CYS A 8 3.76 7.80 7.10
N SER A 9 4.29 6.67 6.62
CA SER A 9 4.53 6.45 5.20
C SER A 9 3.46 5.56 4.57
N LEU A 10 3.14 5.85 3.30
CA LEU A 10 2.29 5.02 2.46
C LEU A 10 3.02 4.62 1.17
N GLU A 11 2.50 3.59 0.53
CA GLU A 11 2.94 3.10 -0.77
C GLU A 11 1.83 3.31 -1.80
N ILE A 12 2.17 3.96 -2.91
CA ILE A 12 1.33 4.09 -4.10
C ILE A 12 1.86 3.12 -5.16
N SER A 13 0.99 2.22 -5.64
CA SER A 13 1.30 1.28 -6.72
C SER A 13 0.33 1.42 -7.89
N GLY A 14 0.71 0.86 -9.04
CA GLY A 14 -0.10 0.92 -10.26
C GLY A 14 0.21 2.12 -11.16
N ILE A 15 1.32 2.83 -10.90
CA ILE A 15 1.82 3.90 -11.77
C ILE A 15 2.64 3.27 -12.90
N THR A 16 2.40 3.72 -14.13
CA THR A 16 3.01 3.20 -15.36
C THR A 16 4.04 4.17 -15.95
N SER A 17 4.87 3.69 -16.89
CA SER A 17 6.02 4.42 -17.45
C SER A 17 5.66 5.60 -18.38
N ASN A 18 4.41 5.66 -18.86
CA ASN A 18 3.87 6.78 -19.64
C ASN A 18 3.62 8.02 -18.76
N ILE A 19 3.47 7.85 -17.45
CA ILE A 19 3.33 8.99 -16.54
C ILE A 19 4.72 9.55 -16.26
N LYS A 20 5.08 10.60 -17.01
CA LYS A 20 6.40 11.25 -16.96
C LYS A 20 6.58 12.27 -15.84
N ALA A 21 5.51 12.60 -15.12
CA ALA A 21 5.58 13.50 -13.98
C ALA A 21 6.45 12.93 -12.85
N ASN A 22 7.08 13.80 -12.06
CA ASN A 22 7.84 13.37 -10.89
C ASN A 22 6.92 12.83 -9.78
N GLU A 23 7.50 12.13 -8.81
CA GLU A 23 6.76 11.44 -7.75
C GLU A 23 5.93 12.39 -6.88
N VAL A 24 6.42 13.60 -6.63
CA VAL A 24 5.72 14.60 -5.82
C VAL A 24 4.48 15.10 -6.57
N THR A 25 4.62 15.43 -7.86
CA THR A 25 3.50 15.86 -8.71
C THR A 25 2.45 14.75 -8.85
N ILE A 26 2.87 13.50 -9.10
CA ILE A 26 1.96 12.34 -9.13
C ILE A 26 1.18 12.24 -7.82
N THR A 27 1.87 12.36 -6.69
CA THR A 27 1.25 12.27 -5.37
C THR A 27 0.29 13.43 -5.12
N GLN A 28 0.63 14.65 -5.53
CA GLN A 28 -0.25 15.82 -5.42
C GLN A 28 -1.52 15.69 -6.25
N GLU A 29 -1.45 15.19 -7.48
CA GLU A 29 -2.62 14.96 -8.33
C GLU A 29 -3.56 13.91 -7.73
N ILE A 30 -3.00 12.83 -7.17
CA ILE A 30 -3.77 11.84 -6.40
C ILE A 30 -4.42 12.49 -5.17
N ALA A 31 -3.69 13.33 -4.43
CA ALA A 31 -4.24 14.03 -3.27
C ALA A 31 -5.44 14.90 -3.63
N LYS A 32 -5.31 15.73 -4.69
CA LYS A 32 -6.38 16.60 -5.18
C LYS A 32 -7.61 15.79 -5.59
N LYS A 33 -7.40 14.66 -6.29
CA LYS A 33 -8.51 13.79 -6.70
C LYS A 33 -9.25 13.16 -5.52
N LEU A 34 -8.54 12.91 -4.42
CA LEU A 34 -9.09 12.37 -3.19
C LEU A 34 -9.61 13.44 -2.21
N ASP A 35 -9.55 14.73 -2.59
CA ASP A 35 -9.86 15.87 -1.71
C ASP A 35 -9.03 15.86 -0.41
N LEU A 36 -7.74 15.57 -0.55
CA LEU A 36 -6.77 15.50 0.55
C LEU A 36 -5.80 16.66 0.51
N TYR A 37 -5.42 17.14 1.70
CA TYR A 37 -4.48 18.24 1.84
C TYR A 37 -3.07 17.87 1.35
N THR A 38 -2.64 18.47 0.25
CA THR A 38 -1.32 18.26 -0.38
C THR A 38 -0.16 18.68 0.53
N GLY A 39 -0.35 19.68 1.40
CA GLY A 39 0.68 20.13 2.33
C GLY A 39 1.04 19.11 3.42
N SER A 40 0.29 18.00 3.52
CA SER A 40 0.64 16.85 4.36
C SER A 40 1.81 16.02 3.80
N ILE A 41 2.16 16.18 2.52
CA ILE A 41 3.26 15.47 1.86
C ILE A 41 4.60 16.05 2.32
N VAL A 42 5.44 15.20 2.91
CA VAL A 42 6.81 15.54 3.32
C VAL A 42 7.79 15.22 2.19
N CYS A 43 7.74 13.98 1.69
CA CYS A 43 8.52 13.57 0.53
C CYS A 43 7.80 12.46 -0.25
N ALA A 44 8.13 12.32 -1.53
CA ALA A 44 7.70 11.22 -2.37
C ALA A 44 8.89 10.73 -3.19
N ARG A 45 9.13 9.41 -3.20
CA ARG A 45 10.25 8.81 -3.92
C ARG A 45 9.89 7.47 -4.53
N ARG A 46 10.48 7.18 -5.68
CA ARG A 46 10.30 5.91 -6.38
C ARG A 46 11.17 4.85 -5.73
N LEU A 47 10.63 3.64 -5.55
CA LEU A 47 11.42 2.47 -5.19
C LEU A 47 12.12 1.92 -6.44
N PRO A 48 13.35 1.40 -6.31
CA PRO A 48 14.00 0.71 -7.40
C PRO A 48 13.22 -0.56 -7.77
N THR A 49 13.21 -0.88 -9.06
CA THR A 49 12.54 -2.06 -9.61
C THR A 49 13.40 -2.68 -10.69
N ARG A 50 13.31 -4.01 -10.85
CA ARG A 50 13.92 -4.74 -11.97
C ARG A 50 12.96 -4.95 -13.13
N ARG A 51 11.71 -4.52 -12.99
CA ARG A 51 10.65 -4.65 -14.01
C ARG A 51 10.68 -3.47 -14.96
N GLU A 52 10.10 -3.63 -16.15
CA GLU A 52 9.95 -2.56 -17.13
C GLU A 52 9.06 -1.42 -16.62
N ASN A 53 8.01 -1.75 -15.85
CA ASN A 53 7.18 -0.75 -15.20
C ASN A 53 7.92 -0.09 -14.03
N PRO A 54 7.72 1.22 -13.81
CA PRO A 54 8.37 1.95 -12.72
C PRO A 54 7.97 1.37 -11.37
N GLY A 55 8.85 1.51 -10.39
CA GLY A 55 8.61 1.00 -9.05
C GLY A 55 7.45 1.72 -8.36
N ASN A 56 7.04 1.19 -7.21
CA ASN A 56 6.04 1.85 -6.38
C ASN A 56 6.61 3.14 -5.80
N ILE A 57 5.74 4.11 -5.52
CA ILE A 57 6.14 5.37 -4.86
C ILE A 57 5.93 5.20 -3.36
N ILE A 58 6.96 5.49 -2.58
CA ILE A 58 6.82 5.70 -1.13
C ILE A 58 6.61 7.17 -0.88
N VAL A 59 5.56 7.50 -0.14
CA VAL A 59 5.22 8.85 0.28
C VAL A 59 5.30 8.92 1.79
N GLU A 60 6.06 9.87 2.30
CA GLU A 60 6.06 10.23 3.72
C GLU A 60 5.10 11.40 3.96
N LEU A 61 4.24 11.26 4.97
CA LEU A 61 3.28 12.28 5.36
C LEU A 61 3.63 12.85 6.73
N ARG A 62 3.13 14.06 7.02
CA ARG A 62 3.40 14.76 8.29
C ARG A 62 2.90 14.02 9.53
N SER A 63 1.92 13.14 9.39
CA SER A 63 1.36 12.40 10.51
C SER A 63 0.79 11.05 10.07
N LYS A 64 0.70 10.15 11.04
CA LYS A 64 0.00 8.87 10.88
C LYS A 64 -1.49 9.07 10.55
N ASN A 65 -2.12 10.10 11.12
CA ASN A 65 -3.52 10.41 10.81
C ASN A 65 -3.71 10.79 9.33
N ALA A 66 -2.83 11.63 8.78
CA ALA A 66 -2.86 11.95 7.35
C ALA A 66 -2.70 10.66 6.52
N ARG A 67 -1.75 9.81 6.88
CA ARG A 67 -1.56 8.51 6.22
C ARG A 67 -2.81 7.63 6.24
N ASP A 68 -3.49 7.55 7.38
CA ASP A 68 -4.70 6.74 7.53
C ASP A 68 -5.86 7.31 6.70
N GLN A 69 -6.02 8.64 6.65
CA GLN A 69 -7.00 9.32 5.78
C GLN A 69 -6.75 9.02 4.30
N TRP A 70 -5.49 9.07 3.84
CA TRP A 70 -5.12 8.75 2.46
C TRP A 70 -5.46 7.32 2.06
N ILE A 71 -5.14 6.35 2.92
CA ILE A 71 -5.43 4.94 2.65
C ILE A 71 -6.94 4.71 2.59
N GLU A 72 -7.70 5.32 3.50
CA GLU A 72 -9.15 5.17 3.54
C GLU A 72 -9.83 5.82 2.33
N ALA A 73 -9.43 7.04 1.97
CA ALA A 73 -9.91 7.73 0.78
C ALA A 73 -9.59 6.95 -0.50
N GLY A 74 -8.36 6.44 -0.63
CA GLY A 74 -7.93 5.62 -1.78
C GLY A 74 -8.73 4.33 -1.93
N LYS A 75 -9.05 3.64 -0.83
CA LYS A 75 -9.92 2.44 -0.84
C LYS A 75 -11.34 2.77 -1.32
N LYS A 76 -11.91 3.89 -0.88
CA LYS A 76 -13.26 4.31 -1.27
C LYS A 76 -13.33 4.74 -2.74
N ALA A 77 -12.33 5.49 -3.20
CA ALA A 77 -12.33 6.08 -4.53
C ALA A 77 -12.05 5.07 -5.66
N GLN A 78 -11.45 3.90 -5.36
CA GLN A 78 -11.09 2.88 -6.36
C GLN A 78 -10.33 3.49 -7.56
N LEU A 79 -9.33 4.31 -7.26
CA LEU A 79 -8.61 5.12 -8.25
C LEU A 79 -8.06 4.27 -9.39
N THR A 80 -8.07 4.86 -10.58
CA THR A 80 -7.38 4.33 -11.77
C THR A 80 -6.46 5.39 -12.37
N LEU A 81 -5.65 5.00 -13.36
CA LEU A 81 -4.79 5.96 -14.06
C LEU A 81 -5.55 7.09 -14.76
N SER A 82 -6.86 6.94 -15.01
CA SER A 82 -7.72 8.01 -15.53
C SER A 82 -7.65 9.33 -14.74
N VAL A 83 -7.20 9.29 -13.47
CA VAL A 83 -6.94 10.47 -12.64
C VAL A 83 -5.95 11.45 -13.28
N PHE A 84 -5.00 10.97 -14.09
CA PHE A 84 -4.04 11.82 -14.79
C PHE A 84 -4.55 12.33 -16.15
N GLY A 85 -5.83 12.09 -16.47
CA GLY A 85 -6.51 12.62 -17.64
C GLY A 85 -5.86 12.22 -18.96
N LYS A 86 -5.71 13.19 -19.86
CA LYS A 86 -5.20 12.98 -21.23
C LYS A 86 -3.76 12.45 -21.31
N ASN A 87 -3.02 12.43 -20.19
CA ASN A 87 -1.66 11.88 -20.13
C ASN A 87 -1.62 10.35 -20.08
N VAL A 88 -2.78 9.68 -20.06
CA VAL A 88 -2.89 8.23 -19.97
C VAL A 88 -3.56 7.68 -21.22
N PRO A 89 -2.90 6.75 -21.94
CA PRO A 89 -3.50 6.05 -23.06
C PRO A 89 -4.80 5.37 -22.65
N SER A 90 -5.81 5.36 -23.53
CA SER A 90 -7.15 4.85 -23.23
C SER A 90 -7.13 3.41 -22.74
N GLU A 91 -6.24 2.58 -23.28
CA GLU A 91 -6.04 1.18 -22.90
C GLU A 91 -5.44 1.01 -21.49
N GLN A 92 -4.80 2.04 -20.95
CA GLN A 92 -4.21 2.04 -19.60
C GLN A 92 -5.07 2.78 -18.56
N ALA A 93 -6.07 3.56 -18.99
CA ALA A 93 -6.90 4.38 -18.11
C ALA A 93 -7.61 3.58 -17.01
N GLY A 94 -7.89 2.29 -17.25
CA GLY A 94 -8.51 1.37 -16.29
C GLY A 94 -7.56 0.74 -15.27
N ILE A 95 -6.24 0.91 -15.39
CA ILE A 95 -5.27 0.32 -14.44
C ILE A 95 -5.48 0.93 -13.06
N ARG A 96 -5.69 0.06 -12.06
CA ARG A 96 -5.96 0.48 -10.68
C ARG A 96 -4.72 1.03 -9.99
N ILE A 97 -4.91 2.15 -9.29
CA ILE A 97 -3.94 2.73 -8.36
C ILE A 97 -4.30 2.23 -6.96
N PHE A 98 -3.34 1.69 -6.24
CA PHE A 98 -3.54 1.29 -4.85
C PHE A 98 -2.72 2.16 -3.90
N ILE A 99 -3.36 2.58 -2.82
CA ILE A 99 -2.73 3.29 -1.70
C ILE A 99 -2.75 2.35 -0.49
N ARG A 100 -1.58 2.02 0.03
CA ARG A 100 -1.42 1.04 1.13
C ARG A 100 -0.44 1.56 2.17
N GLU A 101 -0.42 0.94 3.35
CA GLU A 101 0.65 1.18 4.32
C GLU A 101 2.01 0.82 3.71
N ALA A 102 3.02 1.65 3.96
CA ALA A 102 4.39 1.29 3.63
C ALA A 102 4.88 0.19 4.58
N LEU A 103 5.39 -0.90 4.00
CA LEU A 103 5.99 -2.00 4.74
C LEU A 103 7.48 -2.11 4.45
N SER A 104 8.25 -2.44 5.47
CA SER A 104 9.65 -2.80 5.28
C SER A 104 9.75 -4.04 4.39
N PRO A 105 10.90 -4.28 3.72
CA PRO A 105 11.07 -5.45 2.86
C PRO A 105 10.74 -6.76 3.59
N TYR A 106 11.19 -6.89 4.84
CA TYR A 106 10.86 -8.04 5.69
C TYR A 106 9.35 -8.18 5.90
N MET A 107 8.67 -7.10 6.30
CA MET A 107 7.23 -7.14 6.57
C MET A 107 6.42 -7.39 5.29
N LYS A 108 6.86 -6.87 4.14
CA LYS A 108 6.24 -7.13 2.84
C LYS A 108 6.33 -8.62 2.47
N THR A 109 7.51 -9.23 2.64
CA THR A 109 7.72 -10.67 2.44
C THR A 109 6.89 -11.50 3.41
N LEU A 110 6.88 -11.14 4.69
CA LEU A 110 6.11 -11.85 5.72
C LEU A 110 4.60 -11.77 5.41
N TYR A 111 4.10 -10.60 5.00
CA TYR A 111 2.69 -10.42 4.64
C TYR A 111 2.30 -11.25 3.42
N TYR A 112 3.16 -11.27 2.38
CA TYR A 112 2.98 -12.13 1.21
C TYR A 112 2.91 -13.61 1.59
N ASN A 113 3.87 -14.08 2.39
CA ASN A 113 3.91 -15.46 2.86
C ASN A 113 2.66 -15.83 3.68
N ALA A 114 2.24 -14.95 4.60
CA ALA A 114 1.06 -15.17 5.42
C ALA A 114 -0.21 -15.29 4.56
N ARG A 115 -0.41 -14.37 3.60
CA ARG A 115 -1.57 -14.41 2.71
C ARG A 115 -1.63 -15.67 1.85
N ASN A 116 -0.50 -16.17 1.38
CA ASN A 116 -0.46 -17.34 0.52
C ASN A 116 -0.61 -18.64 1.30
N ARG A 117 0.13 -18.78 2.40
CA ARG A 117 0.15 -20.02 3.19
C ARG A 117 -1.12 -20.22 4.02
N LEU A 118 -1.75 -19.14 4.49
CA LEU A 118 -2.96 -19.21 5.30
C LEU A 118 -4.25 -19.03 4.49
N LYS A 119 -4.17 -18.96 3.15
CA LYS A 119 -5.31 -18.64 2.26
C LYS A 119 -6.50 -19.58 2.46
N THR A 120 -6.25 -20.86 2.70
CA THR A 120 -7.28 -21.89 2.86
C THR A 120 -7.66 -22.14 4.31
N SER A 121 -6.73 -21.87 5.25
CA SER A 121 -6.94 -22.14 6.67
C SER A 121 -7.52 -20.95 7.43
N HIS A 122 -7.30 -19.71 6.96
CA HIS A 122 -7.75 -18.49 7.62
C HIS A 122 -8.56 -17.62 6.67
N LYS A 123 -9.79 -17.30 7.09
CA LYS A 123 -10.70 -16.42 6.33
C LYS A 123 -10.12 -15.03 6.11
N TYR A 124 -9.35 -14.51 7.06
CA TYR A 124 -8.81 -13.15 7.00
C TYR A 124 -7.32 -13.09 7.29
N VAL A 125 -6.57 -12.38 6.43
CA VAL A 125 -5.17 -11.99 6.63
C VAL A 125 -4.99 -10.54 6.15
N TRP A 126 -4.65 -9.62 7.04
CA TRP A 126 -4.55 -8.20 6.71
C TRP A 126 -3.37 -7.54 7.42
N CYS A 127 -3.00 -6.35 6.95
CA CYS A 127 -2.01 -5.51 7.61
C CYS A 127 -2.69 -4.25 8.15
N LYS A 128 -2.31 -3.83 9.36
CA LYS A 128 -2.73 -2.58 9.99
C LYS A 128 -1.64 -2.08 10.93
N ASN A 129 -1.29 -0.80 10.88
CA ASN A 129 -0.26 -0.20 11.73
C ASN A 129 1.10 -0.91 11.64
N GLY A 130 1.50 -1.37 10.45
CA GLY A 130 2.73 -2.13 10.24
C GLY A 130 2.77 -3.52 10.91
N LEU A 131 1.64 -4.00 11.43
CA LEU A 131 1.48 -5.34 11.98
C LEU A 131 0.61 -6.20 11.05
N ILE A 132 0.90 -7.49 11.01
CA ILE A 132 0.15 -8.46 10.23
C ILE A 132 -0.77 -9.22 11.17
N TYR A 133 -2.05 -9.26 10.82
CA TYR A 133 -3.08 -9.94 11.58
C TYR A 133 -3.69 -11.07 10.77
N CYS A 134 -4.16 -12.10 11.46
CA CYS A 134 -4.98 -13.14 10.87
C CYS A 134 -6.16 -13.50 11.76
N ARG A 135 -7.19 -14.10 11.16
CA ARG A 135 -8.37 -14.61 11.85
C ARG A 135 -8.93 -15.81 11.09
N LYS A 136 -9.14 -16.92 11.79
CA LYS A 136 -9.52 -18.21 11.19
C LYS A 136 -10.96 -18.19 10.65
N THR A 137 -11.93 -17.88 11.52
CA THR A 137 -13.36 -17.74 11.21
C THR A 137 -13.92 -16.43 11.78
N ASP A 138 -15.21 -16.14 11.54
CA ASP A 138 -15.87 -14.92 12.04
C ASP A 138 -16.03 -14.88 13.57
N ASP A 139 -15.82 -16.00 14.26
CA ASP A 139 -15.90 -16.12 15.72
C ASP A 139 -14.53 -16.36 16.38
N SER A 140 -13.51 -16.64 15.57
CA SER A 140 -12.16 -16.90 16.07
C SER A 140 -11.51 -15.63 16.63
N LYS A 141 -10.57 -15.79 17.57
CA LYS A 141 -9.70 -14.69 18.02
C LYS A 141 -8.84 -14.15 16.88
N VAL A 142 -8.56 -12.84 16.92
CA VAL A 142 -7.57 -12.20 16.05
C VAL A 142 -6.16 -12.47 16.59
N LEU A 143 -5.25 -12.88 15.71
CA LEU A 143 -3.85 -13.17 16.04
C LEU A 143 -2.92 -12.26 15.26
N ILE A 144 -1.72 -12.03 15.81
CA ILE A 144 -0.66 -11.24 15.18
C ILE A 144 0.44 -12.18 14.69
N ILE A 145 0.81 -12.06 13.42
CA ILE A 145 1.93 -12.76 12.81
C ILE A 145 3.15 -11.84 12.87
N ARG A 146 4.18 -12.26 13.60
CA ARG A 146 5.45 -11.54 13.76
C ARG A 146 6.59 -12.18 12.99
N SER A 147 6.45 -13.44 12.61
CA SER A 147 7.49 -14.22 11.93
C SER A 147 6.92 -15.33 11.05
N ASN A 148 7.77 -15.92 10.20
CA ASN A 148 7.39 -17.12 9.44
C ASN A 148 7.12 -18.33 10.36
N GLN A 149 7.72 -18.36 11.57
CA GLN A 149 7.44 -19.42 12.55
C GLN A 149 5.99 -19.37 13.03
N ASP A 150 5.44 -18.15 13.22
CA ASP A 150 4.04 -18.00 13.59
C ASP A 150 3.11 -18.56 12.50
N ILE A 151 3.47 -18.37 11.22
CA ILE A 151 2.72 -18.95 10.10
C ILE A 151 2.74 -20.47 10.15
N SER A 152 3.90 -21.08 10.44
CA SER A 152 4.00 -22.54 10.55
C SER A 152 3.16 -23.09 11.72
N LYS A 153 3.22 -22.46 12.90
CA LYS A 153 2.40 -22.84 14.07
C LYS A 153 0.89 -22.70 13.85
N LEU A 154 0.47 -21.84 12.91
CA LEU A 154 -0.94 -21.66 12.56
C LEU A 154 -1.45 -22.70 11.55
N LEU A 155 -0.56 -23.51 10.99
CA LEU A 155 -0.86 -24.58 10.03
C LEU A 155 -0.74 -25.99 10.62
N GLU A 156 -0.10 -26.11 11.79
CA GLU A 156 -0.14 -27.29 12.66
C GLU A 156 -1.55 -27.46 13.26
#